data_AF-A0A838GAC5-F1
#
_entry.id   AF-A0A838GAC5-F1
#
_cell.length_a   1.000
_cell.length_b   1.000
_cell.length_c   1.000
_cell.angle_alpha   90.00
_cell.angle_beta   90.00
_cell.angle_gamma   90.00
#
_symmetry.space_group_name_H-M   'P 1'
#
loop_
_entity.id
_entity.type
_entity.pdbx_description
1 polymer ?
#
loop_
_entity_poly.entity_id
_entity_poly.type
_entity_poly.pdbx_seq_one_letter_code
_entity_poly.pdbx_strand_id
1 'polypeptide(L)'
;MVLPQTEATARIRIDKALEASGWDLLDSRQVRYEEHNLSGRADYLLMDEYGHVACVLEAKREDKDPYDAKEQARGYAENLKAPFILLSNGNEHWFWNYERSDQKDAYRVERFPSQDDLRRLRLKNLHPPRDLQTEIVRSDYLHSLVPETSLRAYQINAMNAIARGFDEDHKRKFLLEMATGTGKTLLCAALIRRFLRTQNAERVLFIVDRIELAKQTMEDFNQILGDYKPVIYKNARRTGELLGSSVVVATIQSLMMDRRYREEFTPFYFDLVINDEAHRSIYGDAREAVQFFQATRIGLTATPRAYLRNIDADKLATEDPRALEIRQLRDTYTYFGCEPGEPTYRYDIIDAVKDPEGPFLCLPKIIDCRSEITTRALSDSGWQVTIDEREETFKIR
;
A
#
# COMPACT_ATOMS: atom_id res chain seq x y z
N MET A 1 -22.65 21.17 24.55
CA MET A 1 -22.97 20.14 25.55
C MET A 1 -22.25 18.88 25.12
N VAL A 2 -21.13 18.53 25.75
CA VAL A 2 -20.36 17.33 25.40
C VAL A 2 -21.18 16.13 25.87
N LEU A 3 -21.65 15.30 24.94
CA LEU A 3 -22.33 14.05 25.29
C LEU A 3 -21.38 13.23 26.18
N PRO A 4 -21.85 12.64 27.30
CA PRO A 4 -21.00 11.79 28.11
C PRO A 4 -20.47 10.65 27.24
N GLN A 5 -19.15 10.48 27.21
CA GLN A 5 -18.46 9.42 26.46
C GLN A 5 -18.70 8.08 27.18
N THR A 6 -19.84 7.48 26.88
CA THR A 6 -20.27 6.20 27.46
C THR A 6 -19.87 5.05 26.55
N GLU A 7 -19.76 3.85 27.13
CA GLU A 7 -19.55 2.62 26.36
C GLU A 7 -20.65 2.40 25.32
N ALA A 8 -21.89 2.80 25.63
CA ALA A 8 -23.00 2.76 24.69
C ALA A 8 -22.76 3.62 23.43
N THR A 9 -22.13 4.79 23.58
CA THR A 9 -21.80 5.65 22.44
C THR A 9 -20.69 5.03 21.57
N ALA A 10 -19.69 4.41 22.20
CA ALA A 10 -18.66 3.64 21.50
C ALA A 10 -19.27 2.48 20.70
N ARG A 11 -20.17 1.69 21.32
CA ARG A 11 -20.88 0.58 20.66
C ARG A 11 -21.68 1.04 19.44
N ILE A 12 -22.39 2.17 19.51
CA ILE A 12 -23.08 2.73 18.33
C ILE A 12 -22.12 3.03 17.17
N ARG A 13 -20.90 3.49 17.45
CA ARG A 13 -19.89 3.72 16.40
C ARG A 13 -19.33 2.41 15.86
N ILE A 14 -19.12 1.42 16.73
CA ILE A 14 -18.69 0.07 16.35
C ILE A 14 -19.73 -0.59 15.44
N ASP A 15 -21.00 -0.51 15.81
CA ASP A 15 -22.14 -1.03 15.03
C ASP A 15 -22.15 -0.42 13.62
N LYS A 16 -22.03 0.91 13.50
CA LYS A 16 -21.92 1.58 12.20
C LYS A 16 -20.69 1.15 11.40
N ALA A 17 -19.57 0.90 12.06
CA ALA A 17 -18.35 0.43 11.40
C ALA A 17 -18.50 -1.01 10.89
N LEU A 18 -19.21 -1.87 11.64
CA LEU A 18 -19.57 -3.23 11.22
C LEU A 18 -20.53 -3.20 10.01
N GLU A 19 -21.59 -2.41 10.07
CA GLU A 19 -22.54 -2.22 8.96
C GLU A 19 -21.83 -1.70 7.70
N ALA A 20 -20.94 -0.71 7.87
CA ALA A 20 -20.13 -0.21 6.78
C ALA A 20 -19.32 -1.36 6.16
N SER A 21 -18.72 -2.25 6.95
CA SER A 21 -17.99 -3.42 6.44
C SER A 21 -18.86 -4.57 5.93
N GLY A 22 -20.18 -4.36 5.82
CA GLY A 22 -21.12 -5.31 5.24
C GLY A 22 -21.64 -6.37 6.20
N TRP A 23 -21.45 -6.20 7.51
CA TRP A 23 -22.02 -7.09 8.52
C TRP A 23 -23.49 -6.75 8.77
N ASP A 24 -24.36 -7.76 8.76
CA ASP A 24 -25.76 -7.61 9.16
C ASP A 24 -25.90 -7.82 10.68
N LEU A 25 -26.13 -6.71 11.40
CA LEU A 25 -26.28 -6.68 12.84
C LEU A 25 -27.56 -7.37 13.35
N LEU A 26 -28.55 -7.58 12.47
CA LEU A 26 -29.81 -8.25 12.79
C LEU A 26 -29.76 -9.76 12.50
N ASP A 27 -28.78 -10.22 11.71
CA ASP A 27 -28.56 -11.64 11.45
C ASP A 27 -27.62 -12.25 12.49
N SER A 28 -28.20 -12.98 13.46
CA SER A 28 -27.45 -13.75 14.48
C SER A 28 -26.50 -14.83 13.92
N ARG A 29 -26.59 -15.14 12.62
CA ARG A 29 -25.64 -16.01 11.92
C ARG A 29 -24.40 -15.26 11.45
N GLN A 30 -24.41 -13.93 11.44
CA GLN A 30 -23.26 -13.08 11.12
C GLN A 30 -22.70 -12.42 12.38
N VAL A 31 -23.54 -11.82 13.22
CA VAL A 31 -23.11 -11.09 14.41
C VAL A 31 -23.89 -11.57 15.63
N ARG A 32 -23.18 -11.98 16.68
CA ARG A 32 -23.77 -12.28 17.99
C ARG A 32 -23.22 -11.34 19.04
N TYR A 33 -24.11 -10.85 19.90
CA TYR A 33 -23.77 -10.00 21.03
C TYR A 33 -23.66 -10.85 22.29
N GLU A 34 -22.64 -10.57 23.11
CA GLU A 34 -22.59 -10.95 24.52
C GLU A 34 -22.91 -12.44 24.84
N GLU A 35 -22.11 -13.36 24.34
CA GLU A 35 -22.25 -14.77 24.71
C GLU A 35 -21.59 -15.02 26.09
N HIS A 36 -22.42 -15.26 27.12
CA HIS A 36 -21.96 -15.61 28.46
C HIS A 36 -21.49 -17.06 28.51
N ASN A 37 -20.17 -17.28 28.48
CA ASN A 37 -19.59 -18.58 28.80
C ASN A 37 -18.88 -18.56 30.16
N LEU A 38 -18.68 -19.75 30.73
CA LEU A 38 -18.07 -19.97 32.06
C LEU A 38 -16.66 -19.35 32.23
N SER A 39 -16.02 -18.90 31.14
CA SER A 39 -14.66 -18.34 31.09
C SER A 39 -14.60 -16.83 30.75
N GLY A 40 -15.74 -16.15 30.60
CA GLY A 40 -15.85 -14.71 30.41
C GLY A 40 -16.71 -14.29 29.21
N ARG A 41 -16.78 -12.97 28.95
CA ARG A 41 -17.74 -12.32 28.04
C ARG A 41 -17.00 -11.55 26.95
N ALA A 42 -17.11 -11.99 25.70
CA ALA A 42 -16.73 -11.18 24.54
C ALA A 42 -17.93 -10.30 24.14
N ASP A 43 -17.65 -9.07 23.71
CA ASP A 43 -18.71 -8.10 23.40
C ASP A 43 -19.44 -8.45 22.10
N TYR A 44 -18.69 -8.83 21.07
CA TYR A 44 -19.18 -9.16 19.74
C TYR A 44 -18.46 -10.41 19.21
N LEU A 45 -19.24 -11.33 18.64
CA LEU A 45 -18.74 -12.49 17.90
C LEU A 45 -19.14 -12.35 16.44
N LEU A 46 -18.14 -12.27 15.57
CA LEU A 46 -18.30 -12.21 14.12
C LEU A 46 -18.15 -13.61 13.56
N MET A 47 -19.18 -14.09 12.88
CA MET A 47 -19.31 -15.47 12.45
C MET A 47 -18.94 -15.64 10.97
N ASP A 48 -18.43 -16.82 10.60
CA ASP A 48 -18.28 -17.21 9.19
C ASP A 48 -19.58 -17.76 8.58
N GLU A 49 -19.56 -18.02 7.27
CA GLU A 49 -20.71 -18.57 6.52
C GLU A 49 -21.14 -19.98 6.98
N TYR A 50 -20.31 -20.66 7.78
CA TYR A 50 -20.55 -21.99 8.33
C TYR A 50 -21.00 -21.95 9.80
N GLY A 51 -21.13 -20.77 10.39
CA GLY A 51 -21.56 -20.59 11.78
C GLY A 51 -20.46 -20.80 12.83
N HIS A 52 -19.18 -20.77 12.45
CA HIS A 52 -18.06 -20.71 13.41
C HIS A 52 -17.71 -19.26 13.73
N VAL A 53 -17.12 -19.02 14.90
CA VAL A 53 -16.59 -17.70 15.25
C VAL A 53 -15.35 -17.42 14.40
N ALA A 54 -15.44 -16.45 13.50
CA ALA A 54 -14.33 -16.01 12.66
C ALA A 54 -13.47 -14.96 13.37
N CYS A 55 -14.09 -14.02 14.09
CA CYS A 55 -13.40 -12.95 14.78
C CYS A 55 -14.10 -12.58 16.09
N VAL A 56 -13.30 -12.34 17.14
CA VAL A 56 -13.77 -11.78 18.41
C VAL A 56 -13.54 -10.27 18.38
N LEU A 57 -14.57 -9.48 18.64
CA LEU A 57 -14.44 -8.03 18.77
C LEU A 57 -14.70 -7.60 20.21
N GLU A 58 -13.70 -6.98 20.82
CA GLU A 58 -13.75 -6.41 22.17
C GLU A 58 -13.91 -4.89 22.08
N ALA A 59 -14.93 -4.38 22.76
CA ALA A 59 -15.28 -2.97 22.78
C ALA A 59 -14.76 -2.31 24.07
N LYS A 60 -14.23 -1.10 23.94
CA LYS A 60 -13.93 -0.23 25.09
C LYS A 60 -14.66 1.10 24.95
N ARG A 61 -14.71 1.83 26.06
CA ARG A 61 -15.24 3.20 26.09
C ARG A 61 -14.39 4.13 25.23
N GLU A 62 -14.99 5.18 24.67
CA GLU A 62 -14.32 6.11 23.75
C GLU A 62 -13.06 6.77 24.34
N ASP A 63 -13.01 6.93 25.66
CA ASP A 63 -11.90 7.56 26.41
C ASP A 63 -10.77 6.59 26.78
N LYS A 64 -10.90 5.30 26.44
CA LYS A 64 -9.91 4.26 26.71
C LYS A 64 -9.19 3.84 25.45
N ASP A 65 -7.92 3.46 25.62
CA ASP A 65 -7.17 2.81 24.55
C ASP A 65 -7.74 1.38 24.36
N PRO A 66 -8.29 1.04 23.18
CA PRO A 66 -8.78 -0.30 22.92
C PRO A 66 -7.68 -1.36 23.00
N TYR A 67 -6.41 -0.97 22.79
CA TYR A 67 -5.27 -1.89 22.86
C TYR A 67 -5.06 -2.47 24.26
N ASP A 68 -5.50 -1.78 25.33
CA ASP A 68 -5.45 -2.28 26.72
C ASP A 68 -6.18 -3.63 26.89
N ALA A 69 -7.13 -3.93 25.99
CA ALA A 69 -7.93 -5.14 26.02
C ALA A 69 -7.29 -6.35 25.32
N LYS A 70 -6.11 -6.18 24.73
CA LYS A 70 -5.52 -7.16 23.80
C LYS A 70 -5.38 -8.57 24.39
N GLU A 71 -4.81 -8.71 25.58
CA GLU A 71 -4.60 -10.02 26.20
C GLU A 71 -5.92 -10.66 26.67
N GLN A 72 -6.89 -9.85 27.10
CA GLN A 72 -8.23 -10.31 27.44
C GLN A 72 -8.93 -10.87 26.20
N ALA A 73 -8.92 -10.12 25.10
CA ALA A 73 -9.52 -10.52 23.83
C ALA A 73 -8.84 -11.77 23.25
N ARG A 74 -7.53 -11.91 23.42
CA ARG A 74 -6.79 -13.12 23.07
C ARG A 74 -7.28 -14.35 23.81
N GLY A 75 -7.46 -14.26 25.13
CA GLY A 75 -7.99 -15.38 25.92
C GLY A 75 -9.38 -15.83 25.44
N TYR A 76 -10.23 -14.89 25.02
CA TYR A 76 -11.53 -15.23 24.42
C TYR A 76 -11.40 -15.88 23.05
N ALA A 77 -10.57 -15.32 22.18
CA ALA A 77 -10.34 -15.88 20.84
C ALA A 77 -9.76 -17.30 20.91
N GLU A 78 -8.81 -17.57 21.81
CA GLU A 78 -8.26 -18.90 22.05
C GLU A 78 -9.31 -19.90 22.54
N ASN A 79 -10.17 -19.49 23.48
CA ASN A 79 -11.26 -20.33 24.00
C ASN A 79 -12.30 -20.66 22.91
N LEU A 80 -12.62 -19.69 22.05
CA LEU A 80 -13.60 -19.83 20.97
C LEU A 80 -12.99 -20.37 19.67
N LYS A 81 -11.66 -20.58 19.64
CA LYS A 81 -10.88 -20.96 18.44
C LYS A 81 -11.11 -20.01 17.27
N ALA A 82 -11.25 -18.73 17.56
CA ALA A 82 -11.43 -17.68 16.56
C ALA A 82 -10.05 -17.19 16.10
N PRO A 83 -9.70 -17.23 14.81
CA PRO A 83 -8.36 -16.88 14.33
C PRO A 83 -8.04 -15.37 14.43
N PHE A 84 -9.05 -14.52 14.55
CA PHE A 84 -8.90 -13.07 14.48
C PHE A 84 -9.48 -12.36 15.70
N ILE A 85 -8.89 -11.21 16.02
CA ILE A 85 -9.30 -10.31 17.09
C ILE A 85 -9.44 -8.90 16.52
N LEU A 86 -10.51 -8.20 16.91
CA LEU A 86 -10.70 -6.77 16.72
C LEU A 86 -10.79 -6.09 18.08
N LEU A 87 -10.05 -4.99 18.24
CA LEU A 87 -10.14 -4.14 19.43
C LEU A 87 -10.64 -2.77 18.98
N SER A 88 -11.66 -2.24 19.64
CA SER A 88 -12.26 -0.99 19.20
C SER A 88 -12.83 -0.17 20.35
N ASN A 89 -12.66 1.14 20.28
CA ASN A 89 -13.39 2.11 21.12
C ASN A 89 -14.37 2.98 20.32
N GLY A 90 -14.63 2.59 19.06
CA GLY A 90 -15.47 3.34 18.12
C GLY A 90 -14.74 4.45 17.35
N ASN A 91 -13.54 4.86 17.76
CA ASN A 91 -12.71 5.85 17.07
C ASN A 91 -11.44 5.23 16.50
N GLU A 92 -10.79 4.38 17.28
CA GLU A 92 -9.61 3.62 16.90
C GLU A 92 -9.97 2.14 16.82
N HIS A 93 -9.41 1.48 15.81
CA HIS A 93 -9.64 0.07 15.54
C HIS A 93 -8.31 -0.62 15.33
N TRP A 94 -8.15 -1.78 15.98
CA TRP A 94 -6.98 -2.64 15.82
C TRP A 94 -7.44 -4.01 15.37
N PHE A 95 -6.72 -4.58 14.41
CA PHE A 95 -6.93 -5.94 13.93
C PHE A 95 -5.72 -6.81 14.25
N TRP A 96 -5.97 -8.04 14.65
CA TRP A 96 -4.92 -9.00 14.97
C TRP A 96 -5.27 -10.41 14.49
N ASN A 97 -4.37 -10.99 13.69
CA ASN A 97 -4.34 -12.41 13.38
C ASN A 97 -3.20 -13.05 14.17
N TYR A 98 -3.52 -13.59 15.34
CA TYR A 98 -2.52 -14.09 16.29
C TYR A 98 -2.02 -15.50 15.95
N GLU A 99 -2.65 -16.20 15.00
CA GLU A 99 -2.23 -17.52 14.55
C GLU A 99 -0.99 -17.48 13.64
N ARG A 100 -0.72 -16.33 13.01
CA ARG A 100 0.38 -16.16 12.06
C ARG A 100 1.65 -15.64 12.72
N SER A 101 2.76 -16.33 12.52
CA SER A 101 4.07 -15.96 13.05
C SER A 101 4.62 -14.65 12.49
N ASP A 102 4.23 -14.28 11.26
CA ASP A 102 4.57 -13.00 10.63
C ASP A 102 3.66 -11.84 11.07
N GLN A 103 2.63 -12.10 11.88
CA GLN A 103 1.71 -11.09 12.43
C GLN A 103 1.71 -11.13 13.97
N LYS A 104 2.89 -10.83 14.53
CA LYS A 104 3.16 -10.93 15.98
C LYS A 104 2.32 -10.00 16.85
N ASP A 105 1.75 -8.93 16.29
CA ASP A 105 1.03 -7.91 17.02
C ASP A 105 -0.20 -7.39 16.24
N ALA A 106 -1.15 -6.80 16.97
CA ALA A 106 -2.26 -6.07 16.43
C ALA A 106 -1.77 -4.79 15.74
N TYR A 107 -2.43 -4.42 14.65
CA TYR A 107 -2.14 -3.19 13.92
C TYR A 107 -3.40 -2.37 13.67
N ARG A 108 -3.23 -1.05 13.54
CA ARG A 108 -4.34 -0.11 13.33
C ARG A 108 -4.97 -0.30 11.96
N VAL A 109 -6.29 -0.24 11.91
CA VAL A 109 -7.09 -0.27 10.68
C VAL A 109 -8.11 0.86 10.67
N GLU A 110 -8.38 1.44 9.49
CA GLU A 110 -9.39 2.50 9.37
C GLU A 110 -10.83 1.94 9.34
N ARG A 111 -10.99 0.68 8.97
CA ARG A 111 -12.28 0.02 8.80
C ARG A 111 -12.14 -1.48 9.08
N PHE A 112 -13.22 -2.09 9.59
CA PHE A 112 -13.24 -3.51 9.89
C PHE A 112 -13.18 -4.38 8.62
N PRO A 113 -12.65 -5.61 8.71
CA PRO A 113 -12.76 -6.59 7.64
C PRO A 113 -14.22 -6.99 7.43
N SER A 114 -14.59 -7.31 6.19
CA SER A 114 -15.85 -7.98 5.88
C SER A 114 -15.79 -9.48 6.19
N GLN A 115 -16.93 -10.17 6.17
CA GLN A 115 -16.97 -11.63 6.31
C GLN A 115 -16.14 -12.36 5.23
N ASP A 116 -16.14 -11.87 3.98
CA ASP A 116 -15.32 -12.41 2.88
C ASP A 116 -13.82 -12.21 3.13
N ASP A 117 -13.43 -11.05 3.69
CA ASP A 117 -12.04 -10.77 4.03
C ASP A 117 -11.52 -11.74 5.09
N LEU A 118 -12.29 -11.94 6.17
CA LEU A 118 -11.93 -12.89 7.22
C LEU A 118 -11.83 -14.32 6.68
N ARG A 119 -12.77 -14.73 5.81
CA ARG A 119 -12.72 -16.04 5.15
C ARG A 119 -11.43 -16.21 4.36
N ARG A 120 -11.07 -15.25 3.51
CA ARG A 120 -9.86 -15.31 2.69
C ARG A 120 -8.59 -15.32 3.54
N LEU A 121 -8.52 -14.49 4.59
CA LEU A 121 -7.42 -14.50 5.53
C LEU A 121 -7.30 -15.85 6.25
N ARG A 122 -8.42 -16.46 6.64
CA ARG A 122 -8.42 -17.78 7.30
C ARG A 122 -7.93 -18.88 6.36
N LEU A 123 -8.31 -18.84 5.08
CA LEU A 123 -7.79 -19.76 4.08
C LEU A 123 -6.26 -19.65 3.96
N LYS A 124 -5.69 -18.44 4.06
CA LYS A 124 -4.24 -18.22 4.11
C LYS A 124 -3.58 -18.71 5.41
N ASN A 125 -4.29 -18.76 6.54
CA ASN A 125 -3.77 -19.40 7.75
C ASN A 125 -3.69 -20.93 7.57
N LEU A 126 -4.72 -21.53 6.96
CA LEU A 126 -4.80 -22.97 6.74
C LEU A 126 -3.86 -23.46 5.64
N HIS A 127 -3.67 -22.66 4.59
CA HIS A 127 -2.77 -22.92 3.48
C HIS A 127 -1.81 -21.72 3.35
N PRO A 128 -0.76 -21.67 4.18
CA PRO A 128 0.22 -20.60 4.12
C PRO A 128 0.82 -20.47 2.70
N PRO A 129 0.89 -19.24 2.15
CA PRO A 129 1.59 -18.98 0.91
C PRO A 129 3.03 -19.49 0.97
N ARG A 130 3.58 -19.86 -0.20
CA ARG A 130 4.99 -20.22 -0.31
C ARG A 130 5.84 -18.96 -0.33
N ASP A 131 7.05 -19.02 0.21
CA ASP A 131 8.02 -17.93 0.10
C ASP A 131 8.21 -17.49 -1.36
N LEU A 132 8.31 -16.18 -1.60
CA LEU A 132 8.53 -15.61 -2.93
C LEU A 132 9.79 -16.17 -3.58
N GLN A 133 10.83 -16.45 -2.80
CA GLN A 133 12.09 -17.03 -3.24
C GLN A 133 11.95 -18.43 -3.84
N THR A 134 10.88 -19.18 -3.54
CA THR A 134 10.64 -20.51 -4.13
C THR A 134 10.23 -20.47 -5.60
N GLU A 135 9.67 -19.36 -6.07
CA GLU A 135 9.38 -19.13 -7.48
C GLU A 135 10.65 -18.59 -8.17
N ILE A 136 11.35 -19.48 -8.88
CA ILE A 136 12.62 -19.15 -9.50
C ILE A 136 12.40 -18.36 -10.79
N VAL A 137 12.83 -17.10 -10.79
CA VAL A 137 12.76 -16.20 -11.94
C VAL A 137 14.09 -16.22 -12.68
N ARG A 138 14.03 -16.61 -13.96
CA ARG A 138 15.17 -16.61 -14.91
C ARG A 138 14.85 -15.70 -16.09
N SER A 139 15.82 -15.52 -16.99
CA SER A 139 15.65 -14.73 -18.22
C SER A 139 14.46 -15.19 -19.06
N ASP A 140 14.20 -16.50 -19.11
CA ASP A 140 13.14 -17.16 -19.86
C ASP A 140 11.80 -17.28 -19.10
N TYR A 141 11.66 -16.65 -17.94
CA TYR A 141 10.50 -16.79 -17.05
C TYR A 141 9.14 -16.57 -17.73
N LEU A 142 9.11 -15.74 -18.78
CA LEU A 142 7.89 -15.37 -19.51
C LEU A 142 7.73 -16.09 -20.86
N HIS A 143 8.68 -16.94 -21.29
CA HIS A 143 8.67 -17.57 -22.62
C HIS A 143 7.44 -18.44 -22.87
N SER A 144 6.89 -19.06 -21.82
CA SER A 144 5.67 -19.87 -21.92
C SER A 144 4.42 -19.06 -22.30
N LEU A 145 4.45 -17.74 -22.11
CA LEU A 145 3.36 -16.81 -22.39
C LEU A 145 3.67 -15.95 -23.61
N VAL A 146 4.91 -15.43 -23.65
CA VAL A 146 5.42 -14.55 -24.70
C VAL A 146 6.85 -15.02 -25.05
N PRO A 147 7.01 -15.92 -26.04
CA PRO A 147 8.28 -16.58 -26.36
C PRO A 147 9.47 -15.64 -26.59
N GLU A 148 9.22 -14.48 -27.19
CA GLU A 148 10.27 -13.50 -27.54
C GLU A 148 10.65 -12.57 -26.37
N THR A 149 9.96 -12.66 -25.22
CA THR A 149 10.16 -11.74 -24.10
C THR A 149 11.04 -12.34 -23.03
N SER A 150 12.23 -11.77 -22.86
CA SER A 150 13.18 -12.16 -21.81
C SER A 150 13.35 -11.07 -20.76
N LEU A 151 13.49 -11.47 -19.50
CA LEU A 151 13.83 -10.57 -18.40
C LEU A 151 15.34 -10.30 -18.36
N ARG A 152 15.71 -9.03 -18.24
CA ARG A 152 17.11 -8.60 -18.10
C ARG A 152 17.63 -8.84 -16.68
N ALA A 153 18.95 -8.97 -16.51
CA ALA A 153 19.52 -9.27 -15.19
C ALA A 153 19.09 -8.27 -14.10
N TYR A 154 19.08 -6.97 -14.37
CA TYR A 154 18.64 -5.98 -13.39
C TYR A 154 17.17 -6.12 -12.99
N GLN A 155 16.30 -6.57 -13.90
CA GLN A 155 14.88 -6.82 -13.59
C GLN A 155 14.77 -8.03 -12.66
N ILE A 156 15.51 -9.10 -12.95
CA ILE A 156 15.56 -10.30 -12.10
C ILE A 156 16.12 -9.95 -10.72
N ASN A 157 17.19 -9.16 -10.66
CA ASN A 157 17.80 -8.70 -9.41
C ASN A 157 16.83 -7.85 -8.58
N ALA A 158 16.08 -6.94 -9.21
CA ALA A 158 15.04 -6.16 -8.54
C ALA A 158 13.96 -7.07 -7.93
N MET A 159 13.48 -8.06 -8.68
CA MET A 159 12.49 -9.03 -8.19
C MET A 159 13.03 -9.87 -7.03
N ASN A 160 14.30 -10.25 -7.08
CA ASN A 160 14.95 -11.04 -6.02
C ASN A 160 15.22 -10.20 -4.76
N ALA A 161 15.54 -8.92 -4.90
CA ALA A 161 15.67 -8.00 -3.77
C ALA A 161 14.33 -7.86 -3.01
N ILE A 162 13.21 -7.75 -3.73
CA ILE A 162 11.87 -7.74 -3.13
C ILE A 162 11.56 -9.08 -2.47
N ALA A 163 11.82 -10.21 -3.15
CA ALA A 163 11.56 -11.54 -2.60
C ALA A 163 12.33 -11.76 -1.29
N ARG A 164 13.61 -11.42 -1.26
CA ARG A 164 14.44 -11.50 -0.05
C ARG A 164 13.88 -10.64 1.08
N GLY A 165 13.62 -9.35 0.81
CA GLY A 165 13.09 -8.46 1.84
C GLY A 165 11.69 -8.86 2.33
N PHE A 166 10.88 -9.49 1.48
CA PHE A 166 9.54 -9.95 1.86
C PHE A 166 9.59 -11.21 2.73
N ASP A 167 10.39 -12.21 2.34
CA ASP A 167 10.48 -13.51 3.00
C ASP A 167 11.34 -13.44 4.27
N GLU A 168 12.54 -12.85 4.20
CA GLU A 168 13.53 -12.85 5.28
C GLU A 168 13.36 -11.68 6.25
N ASP A 169 13.20 -10.46 5.74
CA ASP A 169 13.07 -9.25 6.58
C ASP A 169 11.61 -8.96 6.98
N HIS A 170 10.66 -9.74 6.48
CA HIS A 170 9.21 -9.51 6.64
C HIS A 170 8.75 -8.10 6.23
N LYS A 171 9.46 -7.45 5.31
CA LYS A 171 9.08 -6.14 4.78
C LYS A 171 7.77 -6.25 4.00
N ARG A 172 6.95 -5.20 4.12
CA ARG A 172 5.67 -5.06 3.39
C ARG A 172 5.64 -3.80 2.53
N LYS A 173 6.74 -3.06 2.46
CA LYS A 173 6.88 -1.84 1.68
C LYS A 173 8.22 -1.86 0.95
N PHE A 174 8.19 -1.51 -0.33
CA PHE A 174 9.35 -1.57 -1.22
C PHE A 174 9.33 -0.39 -2.20
N LEU A 175 10.51 0.07 -2.60
CA LEU A 175 10.69 1.12 -3.60
C LEU A 175 11.72 0.69 -4.64
N LEU A 176 11.31 0.71 -5.91
CA LEU A 176 12.17 0.50 -7.06
C LEU A 176 12.45 1.84 -7.73
N GLU A 177 13.69 2.28 -7.69
CA GLU A 177 14.15 3.47 -8.40
C GLU A 177 14.70 3.05 -9.78
N MET A 178 13.95 3.31 -10.84
CA MET A 178 14.29 2.82 -12.18
C MET A 178 14.09 3.89 -13.25
N ALA A 179 15.11 4.11 -14.09
CA ALA A 179 15.02 5.05 -15.20
C ALA A 179 13.88 4.71 -16.17
N THR A 180 13.23 5.72 -16.74
CA THR A 180 12.21 5.54 -17.77
C THR A 180 12.80 4.84 -18.99
N GLY A 181 12.06 3.88 -19.57
CA GLY A 181 12.53 3.08 -20.71
C GLY A 181 13.26 1.78 -20.34
N THR A 182 13.45 1.49 -19.05
CA THR A 182 14.09 0.24 -18.58
C THR A 182 13.12 -0.95 -18.43
N GLY A 183 11.89 -0.82 -18.94
CA GLY A 183 10.91 -1.92 -18.91
C GLY A 183 10.20 -2.11 -17.56
N LYS A 184 9.84 -1.02 -16.87
CA LYS A 184 9.08 -1.05 -15.60
C LYS A 184 7.78 -1.86 -15.70
N THR A 185 7.00 -1.70 -16.76
CA THR A 185 5.71 -2.40 -16.94
C THR A 185 5.91 -3.92 -17.01
N LEU A 186 6.90 -4.37 -17.79
CA LEU A 186 7.26 -5.79 -17.90
C LEU A 186 7.71 -6.36 -16.55
N LEU A 187 8.57 -5.63 -15.83
CA LEU A 187 9.02 -6.01 -14.50
C LEU A 187 7.84 -6.15 -13.53
N CYS A 188 6.91 -5.18 -13.52
CA CYS A 188 5.71 -5.22 -12.70
C CYS A 188 4.83 -6.42 -13.03
N ALA A 189 4.59 -6.72 -14.32
CA ALA A 189 3.80 -7.87 -14.72
C ALA A 189 4.43 -9.19 -14.23
N ALA A 190 5.75 -9.35 -14.40
CA ALA A 190 6.48 -10.52 -13.92
C ALA A 190 6.43 -10.64 -12.38
N LEU A 191 6.57 -9.51 -11.67
CA LEU A 191 6.51 -9.45 -10.21
C LEU A 191 5.12 -9.80 -9.68
N ILE A 192 4.06 -9.23 -10.26
CA ILE A 192 2.67 -9.57 -9.94
C ILE A 192 2.44 -11.06 -10.15
N ARG A 193 2.92 -11.61 -11.28
CA ARG A 193 2.83 -13.05 -11.55
C ARG A 193 3.52 -13.88 -10.46
N ARG A 194 4.71 -13.47 -9.99
CA ARG A 194 5.43 -14.14 -8.89
C ARG A 194 4.61 -14.15 -7.60
N PHE A 195 4.00 -13.01 -7.21
CA PHE A 195 3.13 -12.92 -6.03
C PHE A 195 1.88 -13.80 -6.16
N LEU A 196 1.26 -13.84 -7.34
CA LEU A 196 0.07 -14.66 -7.60
C LEU A 196 0.38 -16.17 -7.61
N ARG A 197 1.47 -16.60 -8.25
CA ARG A 197 1.88 -18.02 -8.32
C ARG A 197 2.31 -18.61 -6.97
N THR A 198 2.81 -17.76 -6.08
CA THR A 198 3.19 -18.13 -4.71
C THR A 198 2.05 -18.00 -3.71
N GLN A 199 0.90 -17.49 -4.16
CA GLN A 199 -0.30 -17.20 -3.35
C GLN A 199 -0.08 -16.14 -2.27
N ASN A 200 0.99 -15.36 -2.36
CA ASN A 200 1.21 -14.21 -1.48
C ASN A 200 0.24 -13.05 -1.80
N ALA A 201 -0.28 -13.01 -3.02
CA ALA A 201 -1.40 -12.16 -3.39
C ALA A 201 -2.48 -12.96 -4.13
N GLU A 202 -3.73 -12.62 -3.91
CA GLU A 202 -4.88 -13.09 -4.70
C GLU A 202 -5.55 -11.94 -5.46
N ARG A 203 -5.55 -10.75 -4.85
CA ARG A 203 -6.11 -9.51 -5.40
C ARG A 203 -5.02 -8.44 -5.41
N VAL A 204 -4.74 -7.91 -6.60
CA VAL A 204 -3.68 -6.94 -6.86
C VAL A 204 -4.28 -5.66 -7.40
N LEU A 205 -3.84 -4.53 -6.88
CA LEU A 205 -4.15 -3.20 -7.41
C LEU A 205 -2.89 -2.60 -8.04
N PHE A 206 -2.94 -2.33 -9.34
CA PHE A 206 -1.90 -1.61 -10.06
C PHE A 206 -2.37 -0.19 -10.36
N ILE A 207 -1.70 0.78 -9.77
CA ILE A 207 -2.04 2.19 -9.85
C ILE A 207 -1.15 2.88 -10.87
N VAL A 208 -1.77 3.65 -11.76
CA VAL A 208 -1.09 4.50 -12.75
C VAL A 208 -1.55 5.95 -12.65
N ASP A 209 -0.76 6.87 -13.19
CA ASP A 209 -1.07 8.32 -13.20
C ASP A 209 -2.27 8.63 -14.11
N ARG A 210 -2.34 8.03 -15.31
CA ARG A 210 -3.28 8.42 -16.37
C ARG A 210 -3.95 7.23 -17.04
N ILE A 211 -5.12 7.48 -17.62
CA ILE A 211 -5.94 6.42 -18.24
C ILE A 211 -5.29 5.85 -19.52
N GLU A 212 -4.51 6.65 -20.25
CA GLU A 212 -3.74 6.19 -21.41
C GLU A 212 -2.69 5.15 -21.00
N LEU A 213 -1.99 5.40 -19.88
CA LEU A 213 -1.03 4.47 -19.30
C LEU A 213 -1.72 3.20 -18.79
N ALA A 214 -2.94 3.32 -18.24
CA ALA A 214 -3.73 2.15 -17.83
C ALA A 214 -4.05 1.24 -19.02
N LYS A 215 -4.45 1.82 -20.16
CA LYS A 215 -4.74 1.07 -21.39
C LYS A 215 -3.50 0.37 -21.94
N GLN A 216 -2.35 1.06 -21.97
CA GLN A 216 -1.07 0.47 -22.39
C GLN A 216 -0.65 -0.68 -21.46
N THR A 217 -0.73 -0.46 -20.13
CA THR A 217 -0.43 -1.49 -19.13
C THR A 217 -1.29 -2.74 -19.33
N MET A 218 -2.56 -2.56 -19.70
CA MET A 218 -3.46 -3.68 -19.97
C MET A 218 -3.06 -4.51 -21.18
N GLU A 219 -2.46 -3.93 -22.21
CA GLU A 219 -1.97 -4.68 -23.38
C GLU A 219 -0.87 -5.67 -22.97
N ASP A 220 0.05 -5.24 -22.10
CA ASP A 220 1.11 -6.08 -21.53
C ASP A 220 0.54 -7.10 -20.53
N PHE A 221 -0.36 -6.65 -19.64
CA PHE A 221 -0.93 -7.49 -18.60
C PHE A 221 -1.84 -8.58 -19.17
N ASN A 222 -2.55 -8.34 -20.26
CA ASN A 222 -3.35 -9.38 -20.91
C ASN A 222 -2.48 -10.53 -21.44
N GLN A 223 -1.24 -10.25 -21.86
CA GLN A 223 -0.32 -11.27 -22.35
C GLN A 223 0.33 -12.06 -21.21
N ILE A 224 0.79 -11.36 -20.15
CA ILE A 224 1.59 -11.97 -19.07
C ILE A 224 0.73 -12.45 -17.89
N LEU A 225 -0.41 -11.81 -17.67
CA LEU A 225 -1.32 -12.04 -16.55
C LEU A 225 -2.72 -12.49 -17.03
N GLY A 226 -2.86 -12.93 -18.28
CA GLY A 226 -4.16 -13.32 -18.86
C GLY A 226 -4.95 -14.34 -18.03
N ASP A 227 -4.26 -15.31 -17.43
CA ASP A 227 -4.85 -16.32 -16.52
C ASP A 227 -5.55 -15.70 -15.30
N TYR A 228 -5.14 -14.49 -14.92
CA TYR A 228 -5.61 -13.73 -13.76
C TYR A 228 -6.63 -12.64 -14.11
N LYS A 229 -7.06 -12.60 -15.39
CA LYS A 229 -8.14 -11.74 -15.91
C LYS A 229 -7.98 -10.28 -15.48
N PRO A 230 -6.90 -9.60 -15.89
CA PRO A 230 -6.69 -8.21 -15.51
C PRO A 230 -7.84 -7.34 -16.03
N VAL A 231 -8.21 -6.30 -15.28
CA VAL A 231 -9.30 -5.37 -15.65
C VAL A 231 -8.92 -3.93 -15.33
N ILE A 232 -9.42 -2.98 -16.13
CA ILE A 232 -9.32 -1.55 -15.79
C ILE A 232 -10.49 -1.17 -14.89
N TYR A 233 -10.19 -0.60 -13.74
CA TYR A 233 -11.16 0.08 -12.91
C TYR A 233 -11.64 1.37 -13.59
N LYS A 234 -12.89 1.36 -14.08
CA LYS A 234 -13.53 2.49 -14.76
C LYS A 234 -14.50 3.25 -13.85
N ASN A 235 -14.77 4.50 -14.21
CA ASN A 235 -15.69 5.40 -13.48
C ASN A 235 -17.16 4.92 -13.47
N ALA A 236 -17.53 3.93 -14.28
CA ALA A 236 -18.91 3.48 -14.40
C ALA A 236 -19.00 1.95 -14.55
N ARG A 237 -19.30 1.25 -13.44
CA ARG A 237 -20.21 0.10 -13.30
C ARG A 237 -19.91 -0.69 -12.01
N ARG A 238 -20.95 -1.40 -11.55
CA ARG A 238 -21.02 -2.15 -10.29
C ARG A 238 -19.76 -3.01 -10.06
N THR A 239 -19.38 -3.17 -8.79
CA THR A 239 -18.36 -4.12 -8.28
C THR A 239 -18.45 -5.54 -8.88
N GLY A 240 -19.61 -5.90 -9.44
CA GLY A 240 -19.86 -6.99 -10.40
C GLY A 240 -18.75 -7.27 -11.42
N GLU A 241 -18.16 -6.24 -12.02
CA GLU A 241 -17.15 -6.39 -13.08
C GLU A 241 -15.76 -6.80 -12.54
N LEU A 242 -15.52 -6.64 -11.23
CA LEU A 242 -14.30 -7.07 -10.57
C LEU A 242 -14.37 -8.54 -10.13
N LEU A 243 -15.56 -9.17 -10.17
CA LEU A 243 -15.71 -10.56 -9.74
C LEU A 243 -14.87 -11.50 -10.61
N GLY A 244 -14.01 -12.25 -9.94
CA GLY A 244 -13.11 -13.22 -10.56
C GLY A 244 -11.89 -12.59 -11.24
N SER A 245 -11.68 -11.28 -11.14
CA SER A 245 -10.41 -10.65 -11.50
C SER A 245 -9.46 -10.64 -10.32
N SER A 246 -8.22 -11.03 -10.56
CA SER A 246 -7.14 -10.98 -9.57
C SER A 246 -6.27 -9.73 -9.71
N VAL A 247 -6.37 -8.99 -10.83
CA VAL A 247 -5.51 -7.85 -11.13
C VAL A 247 -6.36 -6.68 -11.60
N VAL A 248 -6.39 -5.61 -10.81
CA VAL A 248 -7.15 -4.40 -11.09
C VAL A 248 -6.18 -3.28 -11.41
N VAL A 249 -6.30 -2.68 -12.60
CA VAL A 249 -5.53 -1.51 -13.03
C VAL A 249 -6.39 -0.26 -12.85
N ALA A 250 -5.94 0.71 -12.08
CA ALA A 250 -6.71 1.91 -11.77
C ALA A 250 -5.87 3.18 -11.90
N THR A 251 -6.51 4.31 -12.17
CA THR A 251 -5.89 5.62 -11.96
C THR A 251 -6.16 6.08 -10.54
N ILE A 252 -5.26 6.89 -9.97
CA ILE A 252 -5.53 7.55 -8.67
C ILE A 252 -6.84 8.34 -8.72
N GLN A 253 -7.07 9.06 -9.81
CA GLN A 253 -8.26 9.87 -9.98
C GLN A 253 -9.56 9.04 -9.94
N SER A 254 -9.57 7.85 -10.57
CA SER A 254 -10.78 7.00 -10.57
C SER A 254 -11.07 6.41 -9.19
N LEU A 255 -10.04 6.09 -8.41
CA LEU A 255 -10.17 5.65 -7.01
C LEU A 255 -10.69 6.77 -6.10
N MET A 256 -10.18 7.98 -6.27
CA MET A 256 -10.49 9.15 -5.44
C MET A 256 -11.86 9.76 -5.71
N MET A 257 -12.40 9.60 -6.93
CA MET A 257 -13.74 10.06 -7.29
C MET A 257 -14.76 9.57 -6.26
N ASP A 258 -15.48 10.49 -5.61
CA ASP A 258 -16.47 10.24 -4.56
C ASP A 258 -16.00 9.28 -3.46
N ARG A 259 -14.67 9.24 -3.19
CA ARG A 259 -14.04 8.30 -2.25
C ARG A 259 -14.41 6.84 -2.51
N ARG A 260 -14.62 6.45 -3.77
CA ARG A 260 -14.97 5.08 -4.18
C ARG A 260 -14.03 4.01 -3.62
N TYR A 261 -12.75 4.33 -3.44
CA TYR A 261 -11.82 3.42 -2.78
C TYR A 261 -12.26 2.99 -1.37
N ARG A 262 -12.92 3.87 -0.59
CA ARG A 262 -13.51 3.54 0.71
C ARG A 262 -14.92 2.98 0.58
N GLU A 263 -15.73 3.45 -0.35
CA GLU A 263 -17.12 3.00 -0.46
C GLU A 263 -17.22 1.57 -1.00
N GLU A 264 -16.38 1.21 -1.99
CA GLU A 264 -16.48 -0.06 -2.71
C GLU A 264 -15.57 -1.16 -2.15
N PHE A 265 -14.53 -0.80 -1.38
CA PHE A 265 -13.54 -1.75 -0.90
C PHE A 265 -13.33 -1.65 0.62
N THR A 266 -12.99 -2.77 1.23
CA THR A 266 -12.41 -2.80 2.58
C THR A 266 -10.89 -2.59 2.50
N PRO A 267 -10.24 -2.17 3.60
CA PRO A 267 -8.78 -2.11 3.67
C PRO A 267 -8.10 -3.44 3.33
N PHE A 268 -8.77 -4.56 3.54
CA PHE A 268 -8.23 -5.89 3.33
C PHE A 268 -8.38 -6.39 1.90
N TYR A 269 -9.13 -5.71 1.04
CA TYR A 269 -9.54 -6.22 -0.26
C TYR A 269 -8.36 -6.59 -1.17
N PHE A 270 -7.31 -5.76 -1.23
CA PHE A 270 -6.10 -6.03 -2.02
C PHE A 270 -4.98 -6.54 -1.12
N ASP A 271 -4.22 -7.52 -1.60
CA ASP A 271 -3.03 -8.07 -0.93
C ASP A 271 -1.74 -7.38 -1.37
N LEU A 272 -1.73 -6.85 -2.59
CA LEU A 272 -0.60 -6.19 -3.22
C LEU A 272 -1.08 -4.92 -3.93
N VAL A 273 -0.45 -3.79 -3.61
CA VAL A 273 -0.65 -2.51 -4.26
C VAL A 273 0.67 -2.09 -4.89
N ILE A 274 0.69 -1.97 -6.21
CA ILE A 274 1.84 -1.45 -6.96
C ILE A 274 1.47 -0.08 -7.51
N ASN A 275 2.38 0.87 -7.37
CA ASN A 275 2.16 2.26 -7.75
C ASN A 275 3.26 2.70 -8.73
N ASP A 276 2.89 2.86 -10.00
CA ASP A 276 3.79 3.42 -11.01
C ASP A 276 3.81 4.94 -10.92
N GLU A 277 4.99 5.50 -11.12
CA GLU A 277 5.30 6.89 -10.81
C GLU A 277 4.88 7.30 -9.39
N ALA A 278 5.28 6.48 -8.41
CA ALA A 278 4.89 6.61 -7.01
C ALA A 278 5.20 8.00 -6.42
N HIS A 279 6.18 8.72 -6.97
CA HIS A 279 6.45 10.10 -6.58
C HIS A 279 5.26 11.06 -6.83
N ARG A 280 4.26 10.73 -7.66
CA ARG A 280 3.11 11.61 -7.94
C ARG A 280 1.92 11.35 -7.02
N SER A 281 1.78 10.11 -6.59
CA SER A 281 0.57 9.55 -5.97
C SER A 281 0.68 9.43 -4.44
N ILE A 282 1.80 9.84 -3.85
CA ILE A 282 2.01 9.91 -2.39
C ILE A 282 1.71 11.30 -1.78
N TYR A 283 1.18 12.24 -2.57
CA TYR A 283 0.90 13.62 -2.12
C TYR A 283 -0.59 13.94 -2.07
N GLY A 284 -0.96 14.83 -1.14
CA GLY A 284 -2.32 15.35 -1.00
C GLY A 284 -3.34 14.23 -0.78
N ASP A 285 -4.56 14.43 -1.28
CA ASP A 285 -5.67 13.52 -1.07
C ASP A 285 -5.43 12.13 -1.69
N ALA A 286 -4.62 12.05 -2.76
CA ALA A 286 -4.27 10.79 -3.42
C ALA A 286 -3.61 9.78 -2.48
N ARG A 287 -2.87 10.28 -1.47
CA ARG A 287 -2.21 9.45 -0.47
C ARG A 287 -3.21 8.62 0.32
N GLU A 288 -4.40 9.14 0.60
CA GLU A 288 -5.43 8.41 1.35
C GLU A 288 -5.82 7.12 0.65
N ALA A 289 -6.04 7.16 -0.67
CA ALA A 289 -6.39 5.97 -1.46
C ALA A 289 -5.29 4.90 -1.46
N VAL A 290 -4.02 5.30 -1.49
CA VAL A 290 -2.89 4.35 -1.49
C VAL A 290 -2.61 3.80 -0.09
N GLN A 291 -2.88 4.58 0.96
CA GLN A 291 -2.68 4.16 2.36
C GLN A 291 -3.82 3.29 2.90
N PHE A 292 -5.04 3.47 2.39
CA PHE A 292 -6.23 2.76 2.84
C PHE A 292 -6.08 1.24 2.87
N PHE A 293 -5.44 0.64 1.87
CA PHE A 293 -5.32 -0.81 1.76
C PHE A 293 -4.20 -1.37 2.65
N GLN A 294 -4.52 -2.36 3.48
CA GLN A 294 -3.60 -3.16 4.29
C GLN A 294 -2.90 -4.23 3.43
N ALA A 295 -2.21 -3.75 2.39
CA ALA A 295 -1.52 -4.54 1.39
C ALA A 295 0.00 -4.39 1.49
N THR A 296 0.72 -5.33 0.89
CA THR A 296 2.12 -5.13 0.51
C THR A 296 2.18 -4.01 -0.53
N ARG A 297 3.06 -3.03 -0.34
CA ARG A 297 3.15 -1.83 -1.20
C ARG A 297 4.46 -1.80 -1.94
N ILE A 298 4.40 -1.60 -3.26
CA ILE A 298 5.59 -1.50 -4.11
C ILE A 298 5.48 -0.23 -4.94
N GLY A 299 6.38 0.71 -4.71
CA GLY A 299 6.49 1.93 -5.49
C GLY A 299 7.50 1.76 -6.62
N LEU A 300 7.18 2.25 -7.81
CA LEU A 300 8.15 2.43 -8.88
C LEU A 300 8.25 3.90 -9.23
N THR A 301 9.47 4.39 -9.36
CA THR A 301 9.69 5.76 -9.82
C THR A 301 11.05 5.95 -10.47
N ALA A 302 11.12 6.80 -11.49
CA ALA A 302 12.40 7.24 -12.04
C ALA A 302 13.02 8.41 -11.27
N THR A 303 12.21 9.13 -10.49
CA THR A 303 12.58 10.40 -9.85
C THR A 303 12.02 10.46 -8.43
N PRO A 304 12.58 9.68 -7.49
CA PRO A 304 12.12 9.73 -6.10
C PRO A 304 12.42 11.11 -5.51
N ARG A 305 11.45 11.67 -4.78
CA ARG A 305 11.66 12.92 -4.07
C ARG A 305 12.27 12.62 -2.70
N ALA A 306 13.54 12.99 -2.55
CA ALA A 306 14.35 12.75 -1.35
C ALA A 306 14.35 14.00 -0.45
N TYR A 307 13.20 14.36 0.12
CA TYR A 307 13.06 15.59 0.91
C TYR A 307 13.85 15.57 2.22
N LEU A 308 14.26 14.39 2.68
CA LEU A 308 15.08 14.22 3.88
C LEU A 308 16.57 14.01 3.56
N ARG A 309 16.93 13.88 2.28
CA ARG A 309 18.33 13.67 1.89
C ARG A 309 19.15 14.92 2.20
N ASN A 310 20.25 14.75 2.93
CA ASN A 310 21.15 15.81 3.41
C ASN A 310 20.51 16.78 4.42
N ILE A 311 19.47 16.38 5.14
CA ILE A 311 18.91 17.15 6.27
C ILE A 311 19.26 16.45 7.58
N ASP A 312 19.74 17.22 8.55
CA ASP A 312 19.86 16.78 9.94
C ASP A 312 18.46 16.73 10.57
N ALA A 313 17.88 15.53 10.58
CA ALA A 313 16.53 15.29 11.07
C ALA A 313 16.39 15.64 12.56
N ASP A 314 17.43 15.44 13.37
CA ASP A 314 17.40 15.68 14.82
C ASP A 314 17.39 17.18 15.12
N LYS A 315 18.20 17.95 14.37
CA LYS A 315 18.19 19.41 14.46
C LYS A 315 16.84 20.00 14.02
N LEU A 316 16.31 19.53 12.89
CA LEU A 316 15.02 20.00 12.37
C LEU A 316 13.84 19.59 13.27
N ALA A 317 13.88 18.39 13.87
CA ALA A 317 12.87 17.95 14.83
C ALA A 317 12.81 18.86 16.07
N THR A 318 13.94 19.45 16.46
CA THR A 318 14.03 20.36 17.60
C THR A 318 13.61 21.79 17.24
N GLU A 319 13.97 22.26 16.04
CA GLU A 319 13.71 23.63 15.58
C GLU A 319 12.28 23.82 15.03
N ASP A 320 11.78 22.88 14.23
CA ASP A 320 10.45 22.92 13.64
C ASP A 320 9.88 21.50 13.40
N PRO A 321 9.26 20.90 14.45
CA PRO A 321 8.66 19.57 14.37
C PRO A 321 7.62 19.42 13.26
N ARG A 322 6.84 20.49 12.98
CA ARG A 322 5.80 20.47 11.94
C ARG A 322 6.42 20.43 10.54
N ALA A 323 7.50 21.18 10.31
CA ALA A 323 8.20 21.12 9.03
C ALA A 323 8.88 19.76 8.81
N LEU A 324 9.40 19.11 9.85
CA LEU A 324 9.90 17.73 9.77
C LEU A 324 8.78 16.77 9.39
N GLU A 325 7.64 16.83 10.07
CA GLU A 325 6.47 15.98 9.81
C GLU A 325 6.00 16.13 8.35
N ILE A 326 5.83 17.37 7.87
CA ILE A 326 5.46 17.63 6.47
C ILE A 326 6.51 17.07 5.49
N ARG A 327 7.81 17.18 5.80
CA ARG A 327 8.88 16.64 4.94
C ARG A 327 8.90 15.12 4.94
N GLN A 328 8.74 14.47 6.09
CA GLN A 328 8.62 13.01 6.19
C GLN A 328 7.39 12.49 5.45
N LEU A 329 6.26 13.18 5.57
CA LEU A 329 5.05 12.85 4.84
C LEU A 329 5.22 12.97 3.32
N ARG A 330 6.17 13.80 2.88
CA ARG A 330 6.47 14.03 1.46
C ARG A 330 7.60 13.17 0.92
N ASP A 331 8.38 12.51 1.78
CA ASP A 331 9.53 11.74 1.37
C ASP A 331 9.12 10.38 0.78
N THR A 332 9.52 10.14 -0.48
CA THR A 332 9.12 8.92 -1.19
C THR A 332 9.72 7.67 -0.54
N TYR A 333 10.95 7.75 -0.04
CA TYR A 333 11.64 6.62 0.58
C TYR A 333 10.95 6.20 1.86
N THR A 334 10.71 7.17 2.75
CA THR A 334 10.07 6.96 4.05
C THR A 334 8.69 6.32 3.90
N TYR A 335 7.89 6.79 2.93
CA TYR A 335 6.57 6.22 2.65
C TYR A 335 6.64 4.71 2.34
N PHE A 336 7.63 4.31 1.54
CA PHE A 336 7.87 2.91 1.14
C PHE A 336 8.80 2.15 2.10
N GLY A 337 9.03 2.66 3.32
CA GLY A 337 9.83 1.96 4.33
C GLY A 337 11.31 1.84 3.99
N CYS A 338 11.82 2.76 3.15
CA CYS A 338 13.21 2.86 2.77
C CYS A 338 13.88 4.01 3.52
N GLU A 339 15.17 3.86 3.81
CA GLU A 339 15.99 4.98 4.29
C GLU A 339 16.12 6.06 3.20
N PRO A 340 16.18 7.35 3.55
CA PRO A 340 16.28 8.43 2.57
C PRO A 340 17.47 8.26 1.61
N GLY A 341 17.18 8.03 0.32
CA GLY A 341 18.21 7.83 -0.70
C GLY A 341 18.62 6.37 -0.93
N GLU A 342 18.08 5.42 -0.18
CA GLU A 342 18.38 3.99 -0.29
C GLU A 342 17.12 3.20 -0.66
N PRO A 343 16.77 3.09 -1.96
CA PRO A 343 15.61 2.33 -2.40
C PRO A 343 15.87 0.83 -2.21
N THR A 344 14.83 -0.01 -2.28
CA THR A 344 14.98 -1.47 -2.27
C THR A 344 15.90 -1.94 -3.41
N TYR A 345 15.80 -1.30 -4.57
CA TYR A 345 16.68 -1.53 -5.71
C TYR A 345 16.76 -0.26 -6.56
N ARG A 346 17.95 0.03 -7.10
CA ARG A 346 18.20 1.16 -8.00
C ARG A 346 18.74 0.64 -9.33
N TYR A 347 18.24 1.23 -10.41
CA TYR A 347 18.78 1.09 -11.75
C TYR A 347 18.55 2.39 -12.53
N ASP A 348 19.51 3.30 -12.45
CA ASP A 348 19.39 4.65 -12.98
C ASP A 348 19.83 4.75 -14.45
N ILE A 349 19.85 5.97 -14.99
CA ILE A 349 20.27 6.21 -16.38
C ILE A 349 21.76 5.89 -16.60
N ILE A 350 22.60 6.09 -15.59
CA ILE A 350 24.04 5.83 -15.66
C ILE A 350 24.27 4.31 -15.67
N ASP A 351 23.57 3.57 -14.81
CA ASP A 351 23.58 2.11 -14.80
C ASP A 351 23.13 1.58 -16.17
N ALA A 352 22.01 2.08 -16.69
CA ALA A 352 21.47 1.64 -17.97
C ALA A 352 22.36 1.93 -19.18
N VAL A 353 23.18 2.98 -19.13
CA VAL A 353 24.15 3.31 -20.18
C VAL A 353 25.40 2.42 -20.08
N LYS A 354 25.82 2.09 -18.86
CA LYS A 354 27.05 1.35 -18.57
C LYS A 354 26.84 -0.16 -18.39
N ASP A 355 25.62 -0.64 -18.56
CA ASP A 355 25.28 -2.03 -18.27
C ASP A 355 26.13 -3.00 -19.12
N PRO A 356 26.71 -4.05 -18.50
CA PRO A 356 27.58 -5.00 -19.18
C PRO A 356 26.86 -5.87 -20.22
N GLU A 357 25.54 -6.09 -20.11
CA GLU A 357 24.75 -6.79 -21.13
C GLU A 357 24.50 -5.91 -22.37
N GLY A 358 24.77 -4.61 -22.26
CA GLY A 358 24.76 -3.64 -23.34
C GLY A 358 24.11 -2.33 -22.90
N PRO A 359 24.45 -1.20 -23.54
CA PRO A 359 23.81 0.07 -23.25
C PRO A 359 22.32 -0.01 -23.60
N PHE A 360 21.47 -0.07 -22.58
CA PHE A 360 20.02 -0.12 -22.72
C PHE A 360 19.41 1.27 -22.90
N LEU A 361 20.10 2.32 -22.45
CA LEU A 361 19.76 3.72 -22.66
C LEU A 361 20.96 4.47 -23.25
N CYS A 362 20.68 5.64 -23.83
CA CYS A 362 21.69 6.56 -24.34
C CYS A 362 21.82 7.78 -23.43
N LEU A 363 23.04 8.31 -23.29
CA LEU A 363 23.23 9.59 -22.60
C LEU A 363 22.72 10.73 -23.48
N PRO A 364 21.94 11.67 -22.91
CA PRO A 364 21.54 12.85 -23.65
C PRO A 364 22.77 13.74 -23.92
N LYS A 365 22.80 14.35 -25.11
CA LYS A 365 23.72 15.46 -25.38
C LYS A 365 23.13 16.74 -24.78
N ILE A 366 23.76 17.26 -23.73
CA ILE A 366 23.34 18.50 -23.10
C ILE A 366 24.02 19.67 -23.82
N ILE A 367 23.22 20.59 -24.35
CA ILE A 367 23.70 21.85 -24.95
C ILE A 367 23.16 22.98 -24.07
N ASP A 368 24.05 23.62 -23.30
CA ASP A 368 23.70 24.78 -22.50
C ASP A 368 23.67 26.03 -23.39
N CYS A 369 22.47 26.51 -23.71
CA CYS A 369 22.24 27.72 -24.49
C CYS A 369 21.79 28.85 -23.56
N ARG A 370 22.71 29.78 -23.26
CA ARG A 370 22.40 30.97 -22.46
C ARG A 370 22.25 32.19 -23.35
N SER A 371 21.27 33.02 -23.06
CA SER A 371 21.19 34.33 -23.69
C SER A 371 22.30 35.25 -23.18
N GLU A 372 22.74 36.21 -24.00
CA GLU A 372 23.66 37.25 -23.55
C GLU A 372 23.09 38.03 -22.36
N ILE A 373 21.77 38.27 -22.33
CA ILE A 373 21.09 38.98 -21.25
C ILE A 373 21.23 38.20 -19.93
N THR A 374 20.97 36.89 -19.94
CA THR A 374 21.13 36.02 -18.77
C THR A 374 22.59 35.99 -18.30
N THR A 375 23.54 35.96 -19.23
CA THR A 375 24.97 35.97 -18.92
C THR A 375 25.40 37.29 -18.25
N ARG A 376 24.90 38.43 -18.72
CA ARG A 376 25.12 39.76 -18.11
C ARG A 376 24.37 39.94 -16.78
N ALA A 377 23.21 39.32 -16.61
CA ALA A 377 22.44 39.36 -15.36
C ALA A 377 23.08 38.51 -14.25
N LEU A 378 23.78 37.42 -14.59
CA LEU A 378 24.46 36.53 -13.66
C LEU A 378 25.95 36.84 -13.44
N SER A 379 26.53 37.79 -14.18
CA SER A 379 27.89 38.27 -13.93
C SER A 379 27.97 39.05 -12.61
N ASP A 380 29.17 39.25 -12.05
CA ASP A 380 29.39 39.98 -10.78
C ASP A 380 28.81 41.42 -10.77
N SER A 381 28.60 42.02 -11.96
CA SER A 381 27.95 43.33 -12.16
C SER A 381 26.46 43.24 -12.50
N GLY A 382 25.88 42.05 -12.44
CA GLY A 382 24.50 41.74 -12.82
C GLY A 382 23.51 41.85 -11.67
N TRP A 383 22.23 41.70 -11.97
CA TRP A 383 21.16 41.76 -10.98
C TRP A 383 20.88 40.36 -10.44
N GLN A 384 21.30 40.09 -9.22
CA GLN A 384 20.96 38.85 -8.52
C GLN A 384 19.62 39.05 -7.78
N VAL A 385 18.56 38.43 -8.28
CA VAL A 385 17.28 38.34 -7.57
C VAL A 385 17.22 36.97 -6.93
N THR A 386 17.39 36.92 -5.61
CA THR A 386 17.18 35.70 -4.83
C THR A 386 15.68 35.59 -4.54
N ILE A 387 15.02 34.60 -5.13
CA ILE A 387 13.61 34.31 -4.87
C ILE A 387 13.58 33.31 -3.72
N ASP A 388 13.18 33.76 -2.54
CA ASP A 388 12.85 32.88 -1.43
C ASP A 388 11.35 32.59 -1.49
N GLU A 389 10.96 31.36 -1.83
CA GLU A 389 9.58 30.94 -2.09
C GLU A 389 8.67 30.95 -0.83
N ARG A 390 9.06 31.62 0.25
CA ARG A 390 8.41 31.48 1.57
C ARG A 390 7.91 32.74 2.26
N GLU A 391 8.24 33.95 1.82
CA GLU A 391 7.80 35.15 2.55
C GLU A 391 7.13 36.19 1.65
N GLU A 392 5.79 36.17 1.67
CA GLU A 392 4.96 37.30 1.27
C GLU A 392 5.08 38.41 2.33
N THR A 393 5.93 39.41 2.11
CA THR A 393 5.66 40.84 2.38
C THR A 393 6.86 41.71 2.01
N PHE A 394 6.58 42.84 1.36
CA PHE A 394 7.60 43.73 0.80
C PHE A 394 7.97 44.85 1.79
N LYS A 395 9.28 44.97 2.07
CA LYS A 395 9.89 46.28 2.35
C LYS A 395 11.01 46.52 1.33
N ILE A 396 10.85 47.56 0.54
CA ILE A 396 11.91 48.11 -0.31
C ILE A 396 12.58 49.22 0.50
N ARG A 397 13.82 48.98 0.92
CA ARG A 397 14.66 49.82 1.81
C ARG A 397 14.00 50.32 3.10
#